data_AF-A0A328SJR0-F1
#
_entry.id   AF-A0A328SJR0-F1
#
_cell.length_a   1.000
_cell.length_b   1.000
_cell.length_c   1.000
_cell.angle_alpha   90.00
_cell.angle_beta   90.00
_cell.angle_gamma   90.00
#
_symmetry.space_group_name_H-M   'P 1'
#
loop_
_entity.id
_entity.type
_entity.pdbx_description
1 polymer ?
#
loop_
_entity_poly.entity_id
_entity_poly.type
_entity_poly.pdbx_seq_one_letter_code
_entity_poly.pdbx_strand_id
1 'polypeptide(L)'
;MLEEYLPFVGLLVFGNIENLILASQGEVKKANVLALSIMSIIIVIAWFILGTVLTEEAIRYSNIIDFIGGLAIFILGIQSIYEALKNKKANKE
;
A
#
# COMPACT_ATOMS: atom_id res chain seq x y z
N MET A 1 11.15 -10.80 23.78
CA MET A 1 10.76 -11.83 22.79
C MET A 1 9.67 -11.35 21.84
N LEU A 2 8.50 -10.86 22.31
CA LEU A 2 7.44 -10.38 21.40
C LEU A 2 7.66 -8.95 20.87
N GLU A 3 8.29 -8.09 21.67
CA GLU A 3 8.58 -6.68 21.32
C GLU A 3 9.52 -6.53 20.11
N GLU A 4 10.37 -7.53 19.85
CA GLU A 4 11.32 -7.54 18.74
C GLU A 4 10.64 -7.85 17.39
N TYR A 5 9.51 -8.56 17.42
CA TYR A 5 8.69 -8.84 16.23
C TYR A 5 7.60 -7.79 16.00
N LEU A 6 7.39 -6.87 16.94
CA LEU A 6 6.37 -5.81 16.84
C LEU A 6 6.50 -4.98 15.55
N PRO A 7 7.71 -4.57 15.11
CA PRO A 7 7.88 -3.84 13.84
C PRO A 7 7.50 -4.70 12.63
N PHE A 8 7.85 -6.00 12.66
CA PHE A 8 7.53 -6.94 11.58
C PHE A 8 6.02 -7.22 11.50
N VAL A 9 5.36 -7.36 12.66
CA VAL A 9 3.90 -7.50 12.75
C VAL A 9 3.21 -6.23 12.27
N GLY A 10 3.71 -5.05 12.64
CA GLY A 10 3.23 -3.77 12.14
C GLY A 10 3.34 -3.67 10.62
N LEU A 11 4.50 -3.98 10.06
CA LEU A 11 4.73 -4.00 8.61
C LEU A 11 3.79 -4.98 7.89
N LEU A 12 3.57 -6.16 8.46
CA LEU A 12 2.69 -7.18 7.90
C LEU A 12 1.22 -6.73 7.94
N VAL A 13 0.77 -6.09 9.03
CA VAL A 13 -0.58 -5.54 9.12
C VAL A 13 -0.77 -4.35 8.18
N PHE A 14 0.11 -3.34 8.25
CA PHE A 14 -0.01 -2.12 7.45
C PHE A 14 0.17 -2.37 5.95
N GLY A 15 1.14 -3.20 5.56
CA GLY A 15 1.35 -3.57 4.16
C GLY A 15 0.15 -4.35 3.59
N ASN A 16 -0.49 -5.20 4.39
CA ASN A 16 -1.71 -5.88 3.95
C ASN A 16 -2.91 -4.94 3.82
N ILE A 17 -3.04 -3.95 4.71
CA ILE A 17 -4.07 -2.91 4.61
C ILE A 17 -3.86 -2.09 3.32
N GLU A 18 -2.63 -1.67 3.04
CA GLU A 18 -2.29 -0.94 1.81
C GLU A 18 -2.70 -1.72 0.55
N ASN A 19 -2.33 -3.00 0.48
CA ASN A 19 -2.67 -3.88 -0.64
C ASN A 19 -4.19 -4.02 -0.85
N LEU A 20 -4.97 -4.11 0.24
CA LEU A 20 -6.44 -4.16 0.16
C LEU A 20 -7.04 -2.84 -0.35
N ILE A 21 -6.50 -1.70 0.09
CA ILE A 21 -6.93 -0.37 -0.36
C ILE A 21 -6.68 -0.23 -1.87
N LEU A 22 -5.49 -0.61 -2.34
CA LEU A 22 -5.11 -0.56 -3.75
C LEU A 22 -5.95 -1.51 -4.61
N ALA A 23 -6.22 -2.73 -4.14
CA ALA A 23 -7.10 -3.68 -4.81
C ALA A 23 -8.53 -3.12 -4.95
N SER A 24 -9.06 -2.50 -3.89
CA SER A 24 -10.37 -1.85 -3.92
C SER A 24 -10.43 -0.70 -4.94
N GLN A 25 -9.40 0.14 -5.02
CA GLN A 25 -9.33 1.20 -6.02
C GLN A 25 -9.19 0.67 -7.46
N GLY A 26 -8.43 -0.43 -7.64
CA GLY A 26 -8.28 -1.10 -8.94
C GLY A 26 -9.61 -1.54 -9.54
N GLU A 27 -10.48 -2.15 -8.71
CA GLU A 27 -11.83 -2.54 -9.08
C GLU A 27 -12.73 -1.33 -9.38
N VAL A 28 -12.70 -0.31 -8.50
CA VAL A 28 -13.51 0.91 -8.64
C VAL A 28 -13.17 1.68 -9.93
N LYS A 29 -11.91 1.65 -10.36
CA LYS A 29 -11.42 2.30 -11.59
C LYS A 29 -11.52 1.41 -12.83
N LYS A 30 -12.03 0.17 -12.71
CA LYS A 30 -12.07 -0.83 -13.78
C LYS A 30 -10.71 -0.99 -14.46
N ALA A 31 -9.64 -1.02 -13.67
CA ALA A 31 -8.29 -1.15 -14.18
C ALA A 31 -8.13 -2.49 -14.93
N ASN A 32 -7.34 -2.49 -16.01
CA ASN A 32 -7.10 -3.71 -16.76
C ASN A 32 -6.30 -4.69 -15.89
N VAL A 33 -6.93 -5.81 -15.53
CA VAL A 33 -6.38 -6.85 -14.65
C VAL A 33 -5.03 -7.38 -15.14
N LEU A 34 -4.85 -7.56 -16.45
CA LEU A 34 -3.62 -8.10 -17.03
C LEU A 34 -2.46 -7.10 -16.87
N ALA A 35 -2.69 -5.82 -17.17
CA ALA A 35 -1.70 -4.78 -16.98
C ALA A 35 -1.35 -4.58 -15.49
N LEU A 36 -2.37 -4.62 -14.61
CA LEU A 36 -2.20 -4.49 -13.17
C LEU A 36 -1.38 -5.64 -12.58
N SER A 37 -1.62 -6.86 -13.06
CA SER A 37 -0.90 -8.06 -12.61
C SER A 37 0.58 -8.02 -12.99
N ILE A 38 0.89 -7.59 -14.22
CA ILE A 38 2.27 -7.42 -14.70
C ILE A 38 2.99 -6.34 -13.90
N MET A 39 2.34 -5.18 -13.70
CA MET A 39 2.89 -4.09 -12.90
C MET A 39 3.14 -4.51 -11.45
N SER A 40 2.23 -5.27 -10.85
CA SER A 40 2.38 -5.79 -9.48
C SER A 40 3.63 -6.67 -9.35
N ILE A 41 3.86 -7.58 -10.30
CA ILE A 41 5.06 -8.43 -10.31
C ILE A 41 6.34 -7.58 -10.41
N ILE A 42 6.36 -6.58 -11.29
CA ILE A 42 7.51 -5.69 -11.46
C ILE A 42 7.80 -4.90 -10.17
N ILE A 43 6.75 -4.36 -9.54
CA ILE A 43 6.84 -3.62 -8.28
C ILE A 43 7.37 -4.52 -7.16
N VAL A 44 6.89 -5.76 -7.04
CA VAL A 44 7.35 -6.72 -6.03
C VAL A 44 8.83 -7.06 -6.22
N ILE A 45 9.27 -7.29 -7.46
CA ILE A 45 10.67 -7.57 -7.76
C ILE A 45 11.54 -6.34 -7.43
N ALA A 46 11.11 -5.14 -7.82
CA ALA A 46 11.82 -3.90 -7.51
C ALA A 46 11.91 -3.68 -6.00
N TRP A 47 10.82 -3.89 -5.27
CA TRP A 47 10.78 -3.79 -3.81
C TRP A 47 11.74 -4.80 -3.15
N PHE A 48 11.78 -6.04 -3.63
CA PHE A 48 12.70 -7.05 -3.12
C PHE A 48 14.17 -6.65 -3.31
N ILE A 49 14.52 -6.10 -4.47
CA ILE A 49 15.89 -5.62 -4.75
C ILE A 49 16.24 -4.41 -3.86
N LEU A 50 15.32 -3.44 -3.74
CA LEU A 50 15.52 -2.27 -2.89
C LEU A 50 15.66 -2.67 -1.41
N GLY A 51 14.82 -3.60 -0.93
CA GLY A 51 14.90 -4.14 0.42
C GLY A 51 16.19 -4.92 0.68
N THR A 52 16.74 -5.62 -0.32
CA THR A 52 17.99 -6.36 -0.12
C THR A 52 19.24 -5.47 -0.15
N VAL A 53 19.23 -4.39 -0.94
CA VAL A 53 20.41 -3.54 -1.15
C VAL A 53 20.42 -2.30 -0.25
N LEU A 54 19.26 -1.72 0.04
CA LEU A 54 19.15 -0.43 0.73
C LEU A 54 18.73 -0.53 2.19
N THR A 55 18.50 -1.71 2.76
CA THR A 55 17.99 -1.83 4.13
C THR A 55 18.90 -1.17 5.18
N GLU A 56 20.22 -1.35 5.08
CA GLU A 56 21.16 -0.73 6.03
C GLU A 56 21.12 0.81 5.98
N GLU A 57 20.93 1.36 4.79
CA GLU A 57 20.82 2.79 4.53
C GLU A 57 19.43 3.34 4.95
N ALA A 58 18.37 2.57 4.69
CA ALA A 58 16.98 2.92 4.96
C ALA A 58 16.66 2.92 6.45
N ILE A 59 17.31 2.07 7.27
CA ILE A 59 17.14 2.06 8.73
C ILE A 59 17.44 3.43 9.36
N ARG A 60 18.40 4.19 8.81
CA ARG A 60 18.70 5.55 9.30
C ARG A 60 17.54 6.53 9.13
N TYR A 61 16.65 6.23 8.18
CA TYR A 61 15.46 7.01 7.88
C TYR A 61 14.18 6.31 8.33
N SER A 62 14.26 5.25 9.16
CA SER A 62 13.11 4.44 9.58
C SER A 62 11.94 5.29 10.11
N ASN A 63 12.21 6.27 10.98
CA ASN A 63 11.18 7.15 11.52
C ASN A 63 10.43 7.96 10.44
N ILE A 64 11.16 8.38 9.38
CA ILE A 64 10.58 9.13 8.27
C ILE A 64 9.80 8.18 7.35
N ILE A 65 10.32 6.98 7.11
CA ILE A 65 9.66 5.94 6.31
C ILE A 65 8.35 5.51 6.97
N ASP A 66 8.36 5.27 8.29
CA ASP A 66 7.16 4.89 9.05
C ASP A 66 6.10 5.99 9.01
N PHE A 67 6.51 7.25 9.18
CA PHE A 67 5.61 8.39 9.10
C PHE A 67 5.01 8.56 7.69
N ILE A 68 5.86 8.57 6.65
CA ILE A 68 5.42 8.75 5.26
C ILE A 68 4.57 7.56 4.80
N GLY A 69 4.97 6.33 5.13
CA GLY A 69 4.23 5.11 4.82
C GLY A 69 2.85 5.10 5.49
N GLY A 70 2.80 5.40 6.80
CA GLY A 70 1.54 5.53 7.52
C GLY A 70 0.64 6.64 6.95
N LEU A 71 1.21 7.79 6.60
CA LEU A 71 0.49 8.90 5.98
C LEU A 71 -0.04 8.53 4.59
N ALA A 72 0.74 7.81 3.78
CA ALA A 72 0.33 7.34 2.46
C ALA A 72 -0.86 6.39 2.57
N ILE A 73 -0.81 5.40 3.46
CA ILE A 73 -1.93 4.48 3.73
C ILE A 73 -3.18 5.25 4.17
N PHE A 74 -3.01 6.23 5.06
CA PHE A 74 -4.12 7.05 5.54
C PHE A 74 -4.79 7.85 4.39
N ILE A 75 -3.99 8.52 3.56
CA ILE A 75 -4.49 9.29 2.41
C ILE A 75 -5.18 8.37 1.39
N LEU A 76 -4.56 7.23 1.06
CA LEU A 76 -5.15 6.24 0.15
C LEU A 76 -6.48 5.71 0.68
N GLY A 77 -6.59 5.46 1.99
CA GLY A 77 -7.84 5.08 2.65
C GLY A 77 -8.95 6.13 2.47
N ILE A 78 -8.64 7.41 2.70
CA ILE A 78 -9.59 8.51 2.48
C ILE A 78 -9.99 8.60 1.00
N GLN A 79 -9.03 8.48 0.07
CA GLN A 79 -9.32 8.50 -1.36
C GLN A 79 -10.26 7.36 -1.76
N SER A 80 -10.05 6.14 -1.23
CA SER A 80 -10.94 5.01 -1.49
C SER A 80 -12.37 5.26 -1.01
N ILE A 81 -12.53 5.85 0.18
CA ILE A 81 -13.85 6.22 0.72
C ILE A 81 -14.50 7.27 -0.18
N TYR A 82 -13.78 8.32 -0.56
CA TYR A 82 -14.30 9.39 -1.41
C TYR A 82 -14.73 8.86 -2.79
N GLU A 83 -13.90 8.05 -3.44
CA GLU A 83 -14.20 7.46 -4.74
C GLU A 83 -15.42 6.50 -4.66
N ALA A 84 -15.51 5.69 -3.60
CA ALA A 84 -16.66 4.83 -3.36
C ALA A 84 -17.96 5.63 -3.19
N LEU A 85 -17.93 6.74 -2.43
CA LEU A 85 -19.09 7.61 -2.24
C LEU A 85 -19.48 8.35 -3.52
N LYS A 86 -18.51 8.83 -4.31
CA LYS A 86 -18.75 9.47 -5.61
C LYS A 86 -19.42 8.50 -6.59
N ASN A 87 -18.90 7.29 -6.73
CA ASN A 87 -19.50 6.27 -7.60
C ASN A 87 -20.91 5.87 -7.15
N LYS A 88 -21.18 5.80 -5.83
CA LYS A 88 -22.52 5.51 -5.32
C LYS A 88 -23.55 6.61 -5.66
N LYS A 89 -23.13 7.87 -5.70
CA LYS A 89 -24.01 8.98 -6.15
C LYS A 89 -24.27 8.93 -7.65
N ALA A 90 -23.24 8.68 -8.47
CA ALA A 90 -23.37 8.61 -9.92
C ALA A 90 -24.28 7.46 -10.41
N ASN A 91 -24.38 6.35 -9.67
CA ASN A 91 -25.29 5.24 -9.99
C ASN A 91 -26.74 5.43 -9.50
N LYS A 92 -27.04 6.53 -8.77
CA LYS A 92 -28.37 6.85 -8.26
C LYS A 92 -29.13 7.89 -9.09
N GLU A 93 -28.44 8.56 -10.00
CA GLU A 93 -29.00 9.45 -11.03
C GLU A 93 -29.19 8.66 -12.34
#